data_AF-A0AAU1G9R1-F1
#
_entry.id   AF-A0AAU1G9R1-F1
#
_cell.length_a   1.000
_cell.length_b   1.000
_cell.length_c   1.000
_cell.angle_alpha   90.00
_cell.angle_beta   90.00
_cell.angle_gamma   90.00
#
_symmetry.space_group_name_H-M   'P 1'
#
loop_
_entity.id
_entity.type
_entity.pdbx_description
1 polymer ?
#
loop_
_entity_poly.entity_id
_entity_poly.type
_entity_poly.pdbx_seq_one_letter_code
_entity_poly.pdbx_strand_id
1 'polypeptide(L)'
;MAGNRDRFSTFSTATRLKQLGERTAAHVYRSQSRRQVRRSRLTGRAALLVLVLCTLVVALAYPMRQYVSQRSEIAKQQRAAAAARDRLERLRDEKARWQDNAYAEQQARKHLHFLRPGEIGYIMTDPGAQGAEQHRTGQAGSDRPWYSNVWDGVDKADRPGD
;
A
#
# COMPACT_ATOMS: atom_id res chain seq x y z
N MET A 1 95.62 2.72 -87.37
CA MET A 1 95.84 3.91 -86.52
C MET A 1 94.73 3.99 -85.49
N ALA A 2 95.09 4.16 -84.22
CA ALA A 2 94.33 4.68 -83.06
C ALA A 2 92.87 4.21 -82.89
N GLY A 3 92.45 3.60 -81.80
CA GLY A 3 93.05 3.49 -80.47
C GLY A 3 91.90 3.23 -79.51
N ASN A 4 91.66 1.95 -79.22
CA ASN A 4 90.81 1.49 -78.13
C ASN A 4 91.41 2.02 -76.81
N ARG A 5 90.59 2.65 -75.97
CA ARG A 5 91.01 3.06 -74.63
C ARG A 5 89.89 2.82 -73.65
N ASP A 6 90.07 1.75 -72.91
CA ASP A 6 89.29 1.33 -71.75
C ASP A 6 89.24 2.43 -70.70
N ARG A 7 88.07 2.62 -70.07
CA ARG A 7 87.96 3.37 -68.82
C ARG A 7 86.87 2.79 -67.89
N PHE A 8 87.36 1.91 -67.02
CA PHE A 8 87.04 1.79 -65.60
C PHE A 8 85.72 1.11 -65.18
N SER A 9 85.91 -0.16 -64.86
CA SER A 9 85.33 -0.89 -63.74
C SER A 9 85.35 -0.10 -62.42
N THR A 10 84.21 -0.04 -61.74
CA THR A 10 84.13 0.19 -60.30
C THR A 10 83.08 -0.73 -59.67
N PHE A 11 83.59 -1.84 -59.13
CA PHE A 11 83.21 -2.56 -57.91
C PHE A 11 81.76 -2.67 -57.44
N SER A 12 81.29 -3.92 -57.49
CA SER A 12 80.20 -4.49 -56.71
C SER A 12 80.63 -4.77 -55.25
N THR A 13 79.93 -4.15 -54.30
CA THR A 13 79.81 -4.49 -52.86
C THR A 13 78.50 -3.83 -52.41
N ALA A 14 77.44 -4.47 -51.93
CA ALA A 14 77.38 -5.56 -50.97
C ALA A 14 76.15 -6.43 -51.24
N THR A 15 76.38 -7.70 -51.55
CA THR A 15 75.40 -8.77 -51.35
C THR A 15 75.99 -9.69 -50.30
N ARG A 16 75.62 -9.49 -49.04
CA ARG A 16 75.52 -10.49 -47.97
C ARG A 16 75.47 -9.76 -46.63
N LEU A 17 74.36 -9.92 -45.91
CA LEU A 17 74.33 -10.47 -44.55
C LEU A 17 72.89 -10.36 -44.01
N LYS A 18 72.27 -11.53 -43.80
CA LYS A 18 71.52 -11.94 -42.60
C LYS A 18 70.54 -10.89 -42.02
N GLN A 19 69.23 -11.04 -42.14
CA GLN A 19 68.40 -12.07 -41.48
C GLN A 19 68.75 -12.25 -40.00
N LEU A 20 67.75 -12.01 -39.13
CA LEU A 20 67.71 -12.04 -37.66
C LEU A 20 68.03 -10.73 -36.91
N GLY A 21 66.98 -9.92 -36.77
CA GLY A 21 66.79 -8.98 -35.67
C GLY A 21 65.36 -9.11 -35.17
N GLU A 22 65.05 -10.20 -34.48
CA GLU A 22 63.85 -10.28 -33.66
C GLU A 22 63.91 -9.20 -32.54
N ARG A 23 62.73 -8.78 -32.08
CA ARG A 23 62.44 -8.13 -30.79
C ARG A 23 62.54 -6.61 -30.72
N THR A 24 61.41 -5.97 -31.06
CA THR A 24 60.75 -4.92 -30.25
C THR A 24 59.27 -4.90 -30.66
N ALA A 25 58.39 -5.59 -29.93
CA ALA A 25 57.61 -5.03 -28.81
C ALA A 25 56.55 -4.00 -29.24
N ALA A 26 55.36 -4.50 -29.59
CA ALA A 26 54.07 -3.83 -29.40
C ALA A 26 53.00 -4.94 -29.37
N HIS A 27 52.86 -5.64 -28.25
CA HIS A 27 51.88 -5.31 -27.21
C HIS A 27 50.44 -5.23 -27.75
N VAL A 28 49.68 -6.27 -27.45
CA VAL A 28 48.26 -6.21 -27.05
C VAL A 28 47.29 -5.57 -28.05
N TYR A 29 46.78 -6.39 -28.97
CA TYR A 29 45.33 -6.44 -29.23
C TYR A 29 44.94 -7.82 -29.79
N ARG A 30 45.09 -8.86 -28.96
CA ARG A 30 44.31 -10.08 -29.12
C ARG A 30 43.11 -9.96 -28.19
N SER A 31 42.04 -9.30 -28.63
CA SER A 31 40.69 -9.61 -28.19
C SER A 31 39.67 -8.90 -29.10
N GLN A 32 38.66 -9.65 -29.53
CA GLN A 32 37.43 -9.16 -30.15
C GLN A 32 37.52 -8.61 -31.59
N SER A 33 38.02 -9.43 -32.53
CA SER A 33 37.47 -9.32 -33.89
C SER A 33 36.02 -9.81 -33.85
N ARG A 34 35.13 -8.81 -33.83
CA ARG A 34 33.67 -8.89 -33.86
C ARG A 34 33.22 -10.13 -34.62
N ARG A 35 32.42 -10.96 -33.96
CA ARG A 35 31.52 -11.91 -34.61
C ARG A 35 30.59 -11.08 -35.47
N GLN A 36 30.99 -10.87 -36.72
CA GLN A 36 30.27 -10.10 -37.70
C GLN A 36 29.07 -10.97 -38.07
N VAL A 37 27.99 -10.80 -37.32
CA VAL A 37 26.69 -11.40 -37.61
C VAL A 37 26.36 -10.96 -39.01
N ARG A 38 26.49 -11.88 -39.98
CA ARG A 38 25.95 -11.70 -41.31
C ARG A 38 24.46 -11.42 -41.10
N ARG A 39 24.08 -10.14 -41.21
CA ARG A 39 22.71 -9.68 -41.12
C ARG A 39 21.97 -10.22 -42.33
N SER A 40 21.49 -11.46 -42.20
CA SER A 40 20.30 -11.87 -42.91
C SER A 40 19.22 -10.86 -42.54
N ARG A 41 18.67 -10.17 -43.55
CA ARG A 41 17.61 -9.16 -43.34
C ARG A 41 16.38 -9.79 -42.66
N LEU A 42 16.26 -11.12 -42.70
CA LEU A 42 15.30 -11.92 -41.95
C LEU A 42 15.63 -11.93 -40.45
N THR A 43 16.89 -12.06 -40.05
CA THR A 43 17.31 -12.03 -38.63
C THR A 43 17.09 -10.65 -38.00
N GLY A 44 17.27 -9.56 -38.76
CA GLY A 44 16.95 -8.20 -38.29
C GLY A 44 15.46 -7.98 -38.05
N ARG A 45 14.61 -8.44 -38.98
CA ARG A 45 13.15 -8.40 -38.80
C ARG A 45 12.67 -9.31 -37.67
N ALA A 46 13.24 -10.51 -37.55
CA ALA A 46 12.95 -11.43 -36.46
C ALA A 46 13.34 -10.84 -35.09
N ALA A 47 14.49 -10.17 -34.99
CA ALA A 47 14.90 -9.50 -33.76
C ALA A 47 13.95 -8.36 -33.37
N LEU A 48 13.45 -7.59 -34.34
CA LEU A 48 12.42 -6.57 -34.12
C LEU A 48 11.11 -7.19 -33.64
N LEU A 49 10.66 -8.29 -34.26
CA LEU A 49 9.45 -9.00 -33.84
C LEU A 49 9.56 -9.55 -32.41
N VAL A 50 10.70 -10.14 -32.04
CA VAL A 50 10.95 -10.60 -30.67
C VAL A 50 10.94 -9.45 -29.69
N LEU A 51 11.57 -8.32 -30.03
CA LEU A 51 11.57 -7.14 -29.16
C LEU A 51 10.14 -6.60 -28.96
N VAL A 52 9.36 -6.47 -30.04
CA VAL A 52 7.95 -6.04 -29.98
C VAL A 52 7.11 -7.02 -29.15
N LEU A 53 7.30 -8.32 -29.32
CA LEU A 53 6.61 -9.34 -28.53
C LEU A 53 6.96 -9.22 -27.04
N CYS A 54 8.25 -9.03 -26.70
CA CYS A 54 8.68 -8.81 -25.32
C CYS A 54 8.08 -7.53 -24.73
N THR A 55 8.06 -6.41 -25.44
CA THR A 55 7.39 -5.19 -24.97
C THR A 55 5.89 -5.38 -24.82
N LEU A 56 5.23 -6.09 -25.73
CA LEU A 56 3.80 -6.41 -25.65
C LEU A 56 3.50 -7.25 -24.39
N VAL A 57 4.29 -8.30 -24.15
CA VAL A 57 4.14 -9.16 -22.97
C VAL A 57 4.34 -8.37 -21.67
N VAL A 58 5.36 -7.52 -21.58
CA VAL A 58 5.58 -6.67 -20.39
C VAL A 58 4.43 -5.67 -20.20
N ALA A 59 3.96 -5.05 -21.29
CA ALA A 59 2.85 -4.12 -21.28
C ALA A 59 1.52 -4.77 -20.89
N LEU A 60 1.32 -6.06 -21.18
CA LEU A 60 0.12 -6.83 -20.78
C LEU A 60 0.26 -7.50 -19.41
N ALA A 61 1.47 -7.87 -18.98
CA ALA A 61 1.71 -8.48 -17.69
C ALA A 61 1.40 -7.53 -16.52
N TYR A 62 1.68 -6.24 -16.68
CA TYR A 62 1.38 -5.21 -15.68
C TYR A 62 -0.12 -4.99 -15.42
N PRO A 63 -0.99 -4.76 -16.42
CA PRO A 63 -2.42 -4.52 -16.22
C PRO A 63 -3.20 -5.75 -15.72
N MET A 64 -2.68 -6.96 -15.91
CA MET A 64 -3.36 -8.18 -15.49
C MET A 64 -3.50 -8.29 -13.96
N ARG A 65 -2.55 -7.71 -13.19
CA ARG A 65 -2.63 -7.66 -11.71
C ARG A 65 -3.70 -6.69 -11.19
N GLN A 66 -4.00 -5.62 -11.92
CA GLN A 66 -4.99 -4.62 -11.51
C GLN A 66 -6.44 -5.05 -11.85
N TYR A 67 -6.61 -5.89 -12.88
CA TYR A 67 -7.95 -6.29 -13.32
C TYR A 67 -8.65 -7.24 -12.34
N VAL A 68 -7.88 -8.09 -11.65
CA VAL A 68 -8.43 -9.08 -10.69
C VAL A 68 -8.79 -8.44 -9.35
N SER A 69 -8.06 -7.41 -8.90
CA SER A 69 -8.36 -6.70 -7.65
C SER A 69 -9.62 -5.82 -7.78
N GLN A 70 -9.79 -5.13 -8.91
CA GLN A 70 -10.90 -4.19 -9.13
C GLN A 70 -12.29 -4.82 -9.02
N ARG A 71 -12.49 -6.07 -9.49
CA ARG A 71 -13.79 -6.75 -9.35
C ARG A 71 -14.14 -7.05 -7.88
N SER A 72 -13.14 -7.42 -7.07
CA SER A 72 -13.38 -7.67 -5.65
C SER A 72 -13.70 -6.38 -4.89
N GLU A 73 -13.07 -5.27 -5.27
CA GLU A 73 -13.32 -3.96 -4.66
C GLU A 73 -14.71 -3.42 -5.01
N ILE A 74 -15.18 -3.59 -6.26
CA ILE A 74 -16.54 -3.22 -6.65
C ILE A 74 -17.58 -4.01 -5.83
N ALA A 75 -17.39 -5.33 -5.70
CA ALA A 75 -18.31 -6.16 -4.91
C ALA A 75 -18.31 -5.78 -3.42
N LYS A 76 -17.14 -5.48 -2.84
CA LYS A 76 -17.03 -5.00 -1.46
C LYS A 76 -17.71 -3.64 -1.27
N GLN A 77 -17.48 -2.69 -2.17
CA GLN A 77 -18.09 -1.36 -2.11
C GLN A 77 -19.60 -1.41 -2.24
N GLN A 78 -20.14 -2.26 -3.14
CA GLN A 78 -21.58 -2.46 -3.27
C GLN A 78 -22.20 -3.06 -2.01
N ARG A 79 -21.56 -4.06 -1.39
CA ARG A 79 -22.01 -4.62 -0.11
C ARG A 79 -21.99 -3.60 1.02
N ALA A 80 -20.94 -2.79 1.10
CA ALA A 80 -20.84 -1.72 2.09
C ALA A 80 -21.94 -0.66 1.90
N ALA A 81 -22.23 -0.29 0.66
CA ALA A 81 -23.31 0.64 0.33
C ALA A 81 -24.69 0.07 0.68
N ALA A 82 -24.95 -1.21 0.40
CA ALA A 82 -26.19 -1.88 0.78
C ALA A 82 -26.36 -1.90 2.32
N ALA A 83 -25.34 -2.35 3.05
CA ALA A 83 -25.38 -2.37 4.51
C ALA A 83 -25.56 -0.98 5.13
N ALA A 84 -24.97 0.06 4.52
CA ALA A 84 -25.16 1.44 4.96
C ALA A 84 -26.61 1.92 4.73
N ARG A 85 -27.24 1.53 3.61
CA ARG A 85 -28.65 1.86 3.32
C ARG A 85 -29.59 1.20 4.32
N ASP A 86 -29.39 -0.08 4.62
CA ASP A 86 -30.22 -0.80 5.60
C ASP A 86 -30.11 -0.17 6.99
N ARG A 87 -28.91 0.27 7.39
CA ARG A 87 -28.71 1.00 8.64
C ARG A 87 -29.44 2.34 8.63
N LEU A 88 -29.36 3.10 7.53
CA LEU A 88 -30.06 4.38 7.42
C LEU A 88 -31.57 4.22 7.50
N GLU A 89 -32.13 3.19 6.88
CA GLU A 89 -33.56 2.87 6.96
C GLU A 89 -33.97 2.54 8.39
N ARG A 90 -33.25 1.62 9.04
CA ARG A 90 -33.49 1.29 10.45
C ARG A 90 -33.40 2.50 11.38
N LEU A 91 -32.37 3.34 11.21
CA LEU A 91 -32.19 4.55 12.03
C LEU A 91 -33.29 5.58 11.75
N ARG A 92 -33.77 5.70 10.52
CA ARG A 92 -34.91 6.55 10.19
C ARG A 92 -36.18 6.06 10.86
N ASP A 93 -36.44 4.75 10.84
CA ASP A 93 -37.61 4.17 11.49
C ASP A 93 -37.53 4.33 13.01
N GLU A 94 -36.36 4.10 13.61
CA GLU A 94 -36.13 4.38 15.03
C GLU A 94 -36.41 5.84 15.34
N LYS A 95 -35.84 6.77 14.56
CA LYS A 95 -36.08 8.21 14.74
C LYS A 95 -37.55 8.59 14.56
N ALA A 96 -38.27 7.95 13.64
CA ALA A 96 -39.70 8.18 13.46
C ALA A 96 -40.50 7.70 14.68
N ARG A 97 -40.17 6.54 15.24
CA ARG A 97 -40.78 6.03 16.48
C ARG A 97 -40.53 6.95 17.66
N TRP A 98 -39.31 7.46 17.82
CA TRP A 98 -38.98 8.40 18.91
C TRP A 98 -39.61 9.78 18.77
N GLN A 99 -40.10 10.17 17.58
CA GLN A 99 -40.86 11.41 17.38
C GLN A 99 -42.30 11.32 17.88
N ASP A 100 -42.82 10.12 18.10
CA ASP A 100 -44.12 9.92 18.73
C ASP A 100 -43.99 10.09 20.25
N ASN A 101 -44.65 11.12 20.79
CA ASN A 101 -44.68 11.40 22.22
C ASN A 101 -45.20 10.21 23.03
N ALA A 102 -46.18 9.47 22.53
CA ALA A 102 -46.72 8.31 23.24
C ALA A 102 -45.68 7.19 23.37
N TYR A 103 -44.87 6.98 22.32
CA TYR A 103 -43.77 6.02 22.36
C TYR A 103 -42.68 6.47 23.35
N ALA A 104 -42.31 7.76 23.32
CA ALA A 104 -41.33 8.31 24.25
C ALA A 104 -41.78 8.22 25.72
N GLU A 105 -43.04 8.54 26.02
CA GLU A 105 -43.63 8.42 27.35
C GLU A 105 -43.63 6.97 27.85
N GLN A 106 -43.98 6.01 26.98
CA GLN A 106 -43.94 4.59 27.32
C GLN A 106 -42.52 4.11 27.65
N GLN A 107 -41.52 4.53 26.87
CA GLN A 107 -40.12 4.17 27.12
C GLN A 107 -39.59 4.84 28.40
N ALA A 108 -39.93 6.10 28.63
CA ALA A 108 -39.59 6.80 29.86
C ALA A 108 -40.23 6.13 31.09
N ARG A 109 -41.48 5.70 31.01
CA ARG A 109 -42.12 4.97 32.11
C ARG A 109 -41.48 3.60 32.36
N LYS A 110 -41.13 2.86 31.30
CA LYS A 110 -40.50 1.53 31.40
C LYS A 110 -39.09 1.56 31.98
N HIS A 111 -38.27 2.50 31.53
CA HIS A 111 -36.84 2.53 31.86
C HIS A 111 -36.48 3.50 32.98
N LEU A 112 -37.24 4.58 33.13
CA LEU A 112 -36.93 5.66 34.06
C LEU A 112 -38.02 5.83 35.13
N HIS A 113 -39.06 4.99 35.12
CA HIS A 113 -40.21 5.07 36.03
C HIS A 113 -40.85 6.47 36.07
N PHE A 114 -40.80 7.21 34.96
CA PHE A 114 -41.43 8.53 34.86
C PHE A 114 -42.95 8.42 34.98
N LEU A 115 -43.51 9.32 35.78
CA LEU A 115 -44.93 9.46 36.05
C LEU A 115 -45.39 10.82 35.53
N ARG A 116 -46.62 10.92 35.03
CA ARG A 116 -47.21 12.21 34.68
C ARG A 116 -47.57 12.98 35.96
N PRO A 117 -47.61 14.32 35.92
CA PRO A 117 -48.08 15.12 37.05
C PRO A 117 -49.46 14.62 37.52
N GLY A 118 -49.55 14.14 38.77
CA GLY A 118 -50.78 13.60 39.37
C GLY A 118 -50.90 12.06 39.37
N GLU A 119 -49.99 11.31 38.76
CA GLU A 119 -49.95 9.84 38.88
C GLU A 119 -49.17 9.40 40.13
N ILE A 120 -49.72 8.44 40.89
CA ILE A 120 -49.06 7.86 42.08
C ILE A 120 -48.35 6.55 41.68
N GLY A 121 -47.02 6.54 41.79
CA GLY A 121 -46.21 5.33 41.57
C GLY A 121 -46.08 4.49 42.84
N TYR A 122 -46.34 3.19 42.73
CA TYR A 122 -46.10 2.21 43.81
C TYR A 122 -44.85 1.40 43.47
N ILE A 123 -43.88 1.38 44.38
CA ILE A 123 -42.68 0.53 44.28
C ILE A 123 -42.84 -0.55 45.34
N MET A 124 -42.78 -1.82 44.93
CA MET A 124 -42.80 -2.95 45.85
C MET A 124 -41.40 -3.13 46.42
N THR A 125 -41.19 -2.81 47.70
CA THR A 125 -39.95 -3.16 48.39
C THR A 125 -40.02 -4.62 48.80
N ASP A 126 -39.11 -5.45 48.29
CA ASP A 126 -38.98 -6.84 48.71
C ASP A 126 -38.49 -6.86 50.17
N PRO A 127 -39.23 -7.49 51.11
CA PRO A 127 -38.86 -7.53 52.52
C PRO A 127 -37.49 -8.21 52.79
N GLY A 128 -36.90 -8.92 51.82
CA GLY A 128 -35.54 -9.47 51.88
C GLY A 128 -34.41 -8.49 51.53
N ALA A 129 -34.70 -7.30 51.00
CA ALA A 129 -33.70 -6.34 50.52
C ALA A 129 -33.18 -5.34 51.58
N GLN A 130 -33.59 -5.51 52.85
CA GLN A 130 -33.23 -4.61 53.96
C GLN A 130 -31.70 -4.53 54.22
N GLY A 131 -30.92 -5.50 53.72
CA GLY A 131 -29.46 -5.49 53.81
C GLY A 131 -28.74 -4.66 52.74
N ALA A 132 -29.41 -4.23 51.66
CA ALA A 132 -28.78 -3.50 50.56
C ALA A 132 -28.96 -1.97 50.67
N GLU A 133 -29.91 -1.49 51.49
CA GLU A 133 -30.19 -0.06 51.64
C GLU A 133 -29.22 0.65 52.59
N GLN A 134 -28.57 -0.07 53.51
CA GLN A 134 -27.62 0.52 54.46
C GLN A 134 -26.32 1.04 53.82
N HIS A 135 -26.02 0.69 52.56
CA HIS A 135 -24.86 1.22 51.85
C HIS A 135 -25.12 2.48 51.00
N ARG A 136 -26.35 3.01 50.91
CA ARG A 136 -26.61 4.25 50.14
C ARG A 136 -26.81 5.51 50.99
N THR A 137 -26.97 5.41 52.30
CA THR A 137 -27.14 6.57 53.19
C THR A 137 -25.83 7.07 53.81
N GLY A 138 -24.69 6.68 53.25
CA GLY A 138 -23.35 7.02 53.74
C GLY A 138 -22.57 8.05 52.93
N GLN A 139 -23.19 8.90 52.13
CA GLN A 139 -22.50 10.04 51.50
C GLN A 139 -23.26 11.33 51.82
N ALA A 140 -23.04 11.83 53.03
CA ALA A 140 -23.33 13.22 53.35
C ALA A 140 -22.63 14.11 52.30
N GLY A 141 -23.43 14.95 51.63
CA GLY A 141 -23.08 15.95 50.63
C GLY A 141 -21.64 16.02 50.14
N SER A 142 -21.34 15.39 49.01
CA SER A 142 -20.41 16.04 48.08
C SER A 142 -21.15 17.23 47.47
N ASP A 143 -20.71 18.45 47.76
CA ASP A 143 -21.18 19.73 47.18
C ASP A 143 -20.90 19.85 45.67
N ARG A 144 -20.86 18.72 44.97
CA ARG A 144 -20.43 18.57 43.59
C ARG A 144 -21.53 17.88 42.79
N PRO A 145 -21.95 18.46 41.65
CA PRO A 145 -22.91 17.82 40.76
C PRO A 145 -22.41 16.43 40.34
N TRP A 146 -23.31 15.44 40.29
CA TRP A 146 -22.97 14.04 39.96
C TRP A 146 -22.14 13.88 38.67
N TYR A 147 -22.36 14.75 37.69
CA TYR A 147 -21.66 14.77 36.42
C TYR A 147 -20.14 14.98 36.59
N SER A 148 -19.72 15.70 37.63
CA SER A 148 -18.30 15.99 37.89
C SER A 148 -17.51 14.75 38.30
N ASN A 149 -18.17 13.79 38.97
CA ASN A 149 -17.55 12.51 39.32
C ASN A 149 -17.31 11.63 38.10
N VAL A 150 -18.15 11.75 37.07
CA VAL A 150 -17.99 11.01 35.80
C VAL A 150 -16.81 11.59 35.01
N TRP A 151 -16.72 12.91 34.91
CA TRP A 151 -15.60 13.55 34.21
C TRP A 151 -14.26 13.36 34.92
N ASP A 152 -14.22 13.33 36.26
CA ASP A 152 -13.00 13.00 37.02
C ASP A 152 -12.51 11.58 36.73
N GLY A 153 -13.43 10.64 36.49
CA GLY A 153 -13.09 9.27 36.08
C GLY A 153 -12.49 9.18 34.68
N VAL A 154 -13.02 9.95 33.72
CA VAL A 154 -12.46 10.05 32.35
C VAL A 154 -11.08 10.71 32.39
N ASP A 155 -10.95 11.80 33.13
CA ASP A 155 -9.70 12.56 33.26
C ASP A 155 -8.60 11.75 33.98
N LYS A 156 -8.98 10.89 34.94
CA LYS A 156 -8.05 9.92 35.54
C LYS A 156 -7.63 8.81 34.59
N ALA A 157 -8.54 8.34 33.73
CA ALA A 157 -8.24 7.27 32.78
C ALA A 157 -7.36 7.75 31.61
N ASP A 158 -7.39 9.04 31.29
CA ASP A 158 -6.59 9.64 30.20
C ASP A 158 -5.16 10.01 30.63
N ARG A 159 -4.87 10.01 31.95
CA ARG A 159 -3.48 10.15 32.42
C ARG A 159 -2.72 8.85 32.14
N PRO A 160 -1.68 8.86 31.28
CA PRO A 160 -0.83 7.70 31.13
C PRO A 160 -0.13 7.46 32.46
N GLY A 161 -0.29 6.26 33.03
CA GLY A 161 0.33 5.90 34.29
C GLY A 161 1.85 6.08 34.22
N ASP A 162 2.41 6.70 35.25
CA ASP A 162 3.86 6.68 35.52
C ASP A 162 4.36 5.24 35.74
#